data_AF-A0A5C3PAR5-F1
#
_entry.id   AF-A0A5C3PAR5-F1
#
_cell.length_a   1.000
_cell.length_b   1.000
_cell.length_c   1.000
_cell.angle_alpha   90.00
_cell.angle_beta   90.00
_cell.angle_gamma   90.00
#
_symmetry.space_group_name_H-M   'P 1'
#
loop_
_entity.id
_entity.type
_entity.pdbx_description
1 polymer ?
#
loop_
_entity_poly.entity_id
_entity_poly.type
_entity_poly.pdbx_seq_one_letter_code
_entity_poly.pdbx_strand_id
1 'polypeptide(L)'
;MSSYLHQQQSLSLLRSRPFAPYRSKSFTPTARDYSDYVQRVLEIVRRPQAAAGLRMGGIIWRILLEVVQDDTDLRDRLEQQASSGPSGEVSIYQEVLQLSPSFAFVDDGLSEEELDIISGVYRVYTDQLNQTADVSWWPKHKHWIKYAGQNVGIWTQWNEKWFCDHLQSIHEGTARPKTSHDWKKALKGHREAKTMGNMVESASKDFIQKYLL
;
A
#
# COMPACT_ATOMS: atom_id res chain seq x y z
N MET A 1 3.72 23.84 32.71
CA MET A 1 2.45 23.95 31.96
C MET A 1 2.62 24.04 30.44
N SER A 2 3.70 24.63 29.92
CA SER A 2 3.97 24.71 28.47
C SER A 2 4.38 23.37 27.81
N SER A 3 5.11 22.49 28.51
CA SER A 3 5.51 21.18 27.97
C SER A 3 4.34 20.21 27.76
N TYR A 4 3.34 20.26 28.66
CA TYR A 4 2.14 19.41 28.58
C TYR A 4 1.25 19.76 27.37
N LEU A 5 1.15 21.05 27.02
CA LEU A 5 0.38 21.50 25.87
C LEU A 5 1.06 21.13 24.55
N HIS A 6 2.39 21.19 24.45
CA HIS A 6 3.13 20.69 23.28
C HIS A 6 3.04 19.16 23.16
N GLN A 7 3.10 18.43 24.27
CA GLN A 7 2.94 16.98 24.27
C GLN A 7 1.51 16.57 23.86
N GLN A 8 0.47 17.27 24.35
CA GLN A 8 -0.92 17.05 23.94
C GLN A 8 -1.20 17.45 22.49
N GLN A 9 -0.61 18.54 21.96
CA GLN A 9 -0.68 18.86 20.53
C GLN A 9 -0.02 17.79 19.66
N SER A 10 1.17 17.32 20.03
CA SER A 10 1.86 16.24 19.29
C SER A 10 1.08 14.92 19.29
N LEU A 11 0.44 14.57 20.41
CA LEU A 11 -0.40 13.37 20.55
C LEU A 11 -1.75 13.50 19.83
N SER A 12 -2.28 14.71 19.66
CA SER A 12 -3.52 14.96 18.92
C SER A 12 -3.35 14.83 17.40
N LEU A 13 -2.18 15.20 16.86
CA LEU A 13 -1.84 15.03 15.44
C LEU A 13 -1.57 13.56 15.08
N LEU A 14 -1.04 12.78 16.03
CA LEU A 14 -0.91 11.31 15.90
C LEU A 14 -2.26 10.56 15.91
N ARG A 15 -3.38 11.23 16.26
CA ARG A 15 -4.72 10.62 16.29
C ARG A 15 -5.53 10.84 15.02
N SER A 16 -5.23 11.86 14.23
CA SER A 16 -5.88 12.01 12.93
C SER A 16 -5.30 10.96 11.97
N ARG A 17 -6.13 10.00 11.55
CA ARG A 17 -5.73 9.07 10.49
C ARG A 17 -5.33 9.90 9.27
N PRO A 18 -4.13 9.70 8.70
CA PRO A 18 -3.75 10.40 7.50
C PRO A 18 -4.76 10.05 6.39
N PHE A 19 -4.96 10.96 5.44
CA PHE A 19 -5.88 10.78 4.33
C PHE A 19 -5.22 11.24 3.03
N ALA A 20 -5.62 10.63 1.91
CA ALA A 20 -5.18 11.09 0.59
C ALA A 20 -5.63 12.54 0.33
N PRO A 21 -4.71 13.47 0.02
CA PRO A 21 -5.00 14.89 -0.09
C PRO A 21 -5.92 15.22 -1.27
N TYR A 22 -6.75 16.24 -1.08
CA TYR A 22 -7.58 16.82 -2.14
C TYR A 22 -6.79 17.84 -2.96
N ARG A 23 -7.07 17.89 -4.26
CA ARG A 23 -6.37 18.74 -5.23
C ARG A 23 -7.34 19.30 -6.27
N SER A 24 -7.04 20.50 -6.79
CA SER A 24 -7.83 21.11 -7.88
C SER A 24 -7.67 20.32 -9.19
N LYS A 25 -8.61 20.48 -10.11
CA LYS A 25 -8.52 19.89 -11.46
C LYS A 25 -7.22 20.24 -12.20
N SER A 26 -6.70 21.45 -11.97
CA SER A 26 -5.46 21.96 -12.57
C SER A 26 -4.19 21.44 -11.89
N PHE A 27 -4.30 20.50 -10.95
CA PHE A 27 -3.17 20.00 -10.19
C PHE A 27 -2.09 19.41 -11.10
N THR A 28 -0.92 20.03 -11.02
CA THR A 28 0.30 19.54 -11.65
C THR A 28 1.26 19.13 -10.54
N PRO A 29 1.54 17.82 -10.41
CA PRO A 29 2.40 17.32 -9.35
C PRO A 29 3.85 17.75 -9.57
N THR A 30 4.55 17.98 -8.46
CA THR A 30 5.95 18.41 -8.41
C THR A 30 6.80 17.43 -7.62
N ALA A 31 8.13 17.60 -7.66
CA ALA A 31 9.05 16.85 -6.78
C ALA A 31 8.72 17.06 -5.28
N ARG A 32 8.21 18.25 -4.93
CA ARG A 32 7.72 18.52 -3.58
C ARG A 32 6.51 17.67 -3.23
N ASP A 33 5.54 17.53 -4.15
CA ASP A 33 4.37 16.67 -3.92
C ASP A 33 4.78 15.20 -3.71
N TYR A 34 5.83 14.73 -4.41
CA TYR A 34 6.38 13.39 -4.19
C TYR A 34 7.03 13.27 -2.81
N SER A 35 7.80 14.29 -2.39
CA SER A 35 8.39 14.33 -1.04
C SER A 35 7.31 14.33 0.06
N ASP A 36 6.26 15.15 -0.11
CA ASP A 36 5.10 15.20 0.79
C ASP A 36 4.32 13.87 0.79
N TYR A 37 4.35 13.12 -0.31
CA TYR A 37 3.84 11.76 -0.37
C TYR A 37 4.66 10.81 0.50
N VAL A 38 5.98 10.79 0.34
CA VAL A 38 6.88 9.94 1.14
C VAL A 38 6.68 10.19 2.63
N GLN A 39 6.56 11.46 3.05
CA GLN A 39 6.30 11.79 4.46
C GLN A 39 5.00 11.19 5.00
N ARG A 40 3.92 11.20 4.22
CA ARG A 40 2.65 10.55 4.62
C ARG A 40 2.77 9.03 4.72
N VAL A 41 3.60 8.40 3.89
CA VAL A 41 3.87 6.96 4.03
C VAL A 41 4.68 6.69 5.29
N LEU A 42 5.65 7.55 5.63
CA LEU A 42 6.39 7.45 6.89
C LEU A 42 5.50 7.62 8.13
N GLU A 43 4.42 8.41 8.05
CA GLU A 43 3.39 8.46 9.11
C GLU A 43 2.67 7.11 9.28
N ILE A 44 2.39 6.41 8.18
CA ILE A 44 1.82 5.04 8.22
C ILE A 44 2.82 4.05 8.81
N VAL A 45 4.07 4.05 8.35
CA VAL A 45 5.15 3.14 8.79
C VAL A 45 5.40 3.19 10.31
N ARG A 46 5.07 4.31 10.95
CA ARG A 46 5.19 4.47 12.40
C ARG A 46 4.08 3.81 13.20
N ARG A 47 3.05 3.26 12.55
CA ARG A 47 1.88 2.63 13.18
C ARG A 47 1.99 1.10 13.13
N PRO A 48 1.43 0.36 14.10
CA PRO A 48 1.57 -1.09 14.20
C PRO A 48 1.14 -1.86 12.93
N GLN A 49 0.03 -1.46 12.30
CA GLN A 49 -0.50 -2.12 11.11
C GLN A 49 0.37 -2.01 9.85
N ALA A 50 1.39 -1.14 9.84
CA ALA A 50 2.28 -1.03 8.68
C ALA A 50 2.99 -2.36 8.36
N ALA A 51 3.22 -3.18 9.37
CA ALA A 51 3.77 -4.53 9.25
C ALA A 51 2.93 -5.43 8.33
N ALA A 52 1.60 -5.26 8.34
CA ALA A 52 0.70 -5.97 7.44
C ALA A 52 1.06 -5.69 5.97
N GLY A 53 1.48 -4.46 5.64
CA GLY A 53 1.92 -4.09 4.30
C GLY A 53 3.15 -4.86 3.81
N LEU A 54 4.06 -5.24 4.70
CA LEU A 54 5.17 -6.14 4.34
C LEU A 54 4.67 -7.57 4.09
N ARG A 55 3.74 -8.07 4.91
CA ARG A 55 3.16 -9.42 4.76
C ARG A 55 2.29 -9.55 3.51
N MET A 56 1.66 -8.47 3.06
CA MET A 56 0.90 -8.43 1.80
C MET A 56 1.77 -8.72 0.56
N GLY A 57 3.09 -8.49 0.65
CA GLY A 57 3.98 -8.59 -0.50
C GLY A 57 3.62 -7.63 -1.63
N GLY A 58 4.09 -7.97 -2.84
CA GLY A 58 3.75 -7.22 -4.05
C GLY A 58 4.15 -5.75 -3.99
N ILE A 59 3.32 -4.89 -4.59
CA ILE A 59 3.64 -3.46 -4.73
C ILE A 59 3.67 -2.71 -3.39
N ILE A 60 2.82 -3.09 -2.43
CA ILE A 60 2.74 -2.41 -1.13
C ILE A 60 4.02 -2.65 -0.34
N TRP A 61 4.45 -3.90 -0.23
CA TRP A 61 5.73 -4.28 0.36
C TRP A 61 6.89 -3.50 -0.28
N ARG A 62 6.98 -3.46 -1.62
CA ARG A 62 8.11 -2.81 -2.30
C ARG A 62 8.15 -1.30 -2.08
N ILE A 63 6.98 -0.64 -2.07
CA ILE A 63 6.87 0.80 -1.77
C ILE A 63 7.31 1.07 -0.33
N LEU A 64 6.86 0.26 0.64
CA LEU A 64 7.26 0.46 2.03
C LEU A 64 8.77 0.33 2.21
N LEU A 65 9.39 -0.69 1.59
CA LEU A 65 10.85 -0.85 1.60
C LEU A 65 11.58 0.32 0.95
N GLU A 66 11.05 0.88 -0.14
CA GLU A 66 11.61 2.08 -0.77
C GLU A 66 11.61 3.27 0.18
N VAL A 67 10.47 3.52 0.82
CA VAL A 67 10.27 4.69 1.68
C VAL A 67 11.17 4.66 2.92
N VAL A 68 11.46 3.48 3.45
CA VAL A 68 12.31 3.30 4.64
C VAL A 68 13.77 2.98 4.31
N GLN A 69 14.16 2.97 3.04
CA GLN A 69 15.47 2.46 2.63
C GLN A 69 16.66 3.17 3.32
N ASP A 70 16.51 4.48 3.56
CA ASP A 70 17.53 5.35 4.17
C ASP A 70 17.43 5.40 5.71
N ASP A 71 16.41 4.78 6.31
CA ASP A 71 16.17 4.77 7.76
C ASP A 71 16.20 3.32 8.27
N THR A 72 17.41 2.85 8.59
CA THR A 72 17.66 1.46 9.02
C THR A 72 16.87 1.11 10.28
N ASP A 73 16.72 2.05 11.22
CA ASP A 73 15.97 1.82 12.46
C ASP A 73 14.47 1.59 12.18
N LEU A 74 13.87 2.41 11.30
CA LEU A 74 12.48 2.21 10.88
C LEU A 74 12.31 0.90 10.11
N ARG A 75 13.27 0.56 9.24
CA ARG A 75 13.24 -0.68 8.47
C ARG A 75 13.31 -1.91 9.38
N ASP A 76 14.30 -1.98 10.27
CA ASP A 76 14.49 -3.10 11.18
C ASP A 76 13.27 -3.30 12.08
N ARG A 77 12.70 -2.20 12.58
CA ARG A 77 11.46 -2.27 13.37
C ARG A 77 10.29 -2.83 12.55
N LEU A 78 10.11 -2.37 11.32
CA LEU A 78 9.02 -2.83 10.45
C LEU A 78 9.18 -4.32 10.12
N GLU A 79 10.40 -4.78 9.83
CA GLU A 79 10.71 -6.20 9.58
C GLU A 79 10.48 -7.08 10.83
N GLN A 80 10.88 -6.61 12.02
CA GLN A 80 10.63 -7.30 13.29
C GLN A 80 9.13 -7.42 13.57
N GLN A 81 8.36 -6.34 13.35
CA GLN A 81 6.92 -6.37 13.52
C GLN A 81 6.26 -7.32 12.52
N ALA A 82 6.68 -7.31 11.25
CA ALA A 82 6.15 -8.22 10.22
C ALA A 82 6.42 -9.69 10.53
N SER A 83 7.54 -9.99 11.20
CA SER A 83 7.90 -11.35 11.65
C SER A 83 7.22 -11.76 12.97
N SER A 84 6.59 -10.81 13.67
CA SER A 84 5.84 -11.05 14.90
C SER A 84 4.36 -11.33 14.59
N GLY A 85 3.63 -11.80 15.60
CA GLY A 85 2.16 -11.90 15.53
C GLY A 85 1.47 -10.52 15.46
N PRO A 86 0.13 -10.50 15.45
CA PRO A 86 -0.63 -9.25 15.45
C PRO A 86 -0.30 -8.38 16.67
N SER A 87 -0.39 -7.08 16.50
CA SER A 87 0.02 -6.05 17.46
C SER A 87 -0.69 -6.09 18.82
N GLY A 88 -1.80 -6.82 18.94
CA GLY A 88 -2.71 -6.72 20.10
C GLY A 88 -3.79 -5.65 19.94
N GLU A 89 -3.72 -4.80 18.92
CA GLU A 89 -4.70 -3.74 18.68
C GLU A 89 -5.91 -4.26 17.91
N VAL A 90 -6.91 -4.75 18.64
CA VAL A 90 -8.14 -5.36 18.08
C VAL A 90 -8.83 -4.49 17.02
N SER A 91 -8.70 -3.15 17.09
CA SER A 91 -9.35 -2.22 16.16
C SER A 91 -8.82 -2.26 14.71
N ILE A 92 -7.64 -2.85 14.51
CA ILE A 92 -6.98 -3.01 13.20
C ILE A 92 -6.91 -4.46 12.74
N TYR A 93 -7.52 -5.38 13.47
CA TYR A 93 -7.55 -6.79 13.07
C TYR A 93 -8.41 -6.99 11.83
N GLN A 94 -7.89 -7.77 10.89
CA GLN A 94 -8.58 -8.26 9.72
C GLN A 94 -8.60 -9.78 9.74
N GLU A 95 -9.71 -10.34 9.27
CA GLU A 95 -9.83 -11.78 9.10
C GLU A 95 -8.92 -12.26 7.98
N VAL A 96 -8.05 -13.22 8.31
CA VAL A 96 -7.13 -13.86 7.35
C VAL A 96 -7.67 -15.22 6.93
N LEU A 97 -8.33 -15.94 7.85
CA LEU A 97 -8.88 -17.26 7.57
C LEU A 97 -10.08 -17.58 8.47
N GLN A 98 -11.25 -17.75 7.85
CA GLN A 98 -12.44 -18.26 8.54
C GLN A 98 -12.38 -19.79 8.67
N LEU A 99 -12.50 -20.31 9.89
CA LEU A 99 -12.67 -21.76 10.12
C LEU A 99 -14.14 -22.13 10.34
N SER A 100 -14.90 -21.25 10.98
CA SER A 100 -16.32 -21.41 11.25
C SER A 100 -17.01 -20.05 11.40
N PRO A 101 -18.34 -19.99 11.48
CA PRO A 101 -19.05 -18.73 11.71
C PRO A 101 -18.66 -18.00 13.00
N SER A 102 -18.04 -18.69 13.97
CA SER A 102 -17.65 -18.13 15.28
C SER A 102 -16.15 -18.16 15.55
N PHE A 103 -15.33 -18.66 14.61
CA PHE A 103 -13.89 -18.78 14.79
C PHE A 103 -13.14 -18.44 13.51
N ALA A 104 -12.25 -17.46 13.61
CA ALA A 104 -11.39 -17.05 12.53
C ALA A 104 -10.00 -16.66 13.05
N PHE A 105 -8.98 -16.90 12.23
CA PHE A 105 -7.67 -16.32 12.43
C PHE A 105 -7.66 -14.89 11.93
N VAL A 106 -7.04 -14.02 12.73
CA VAL A 106 -6.92 -12.59 12.46
C VAL A 106 -5.46 -12.19 12.50
N ASP A 107 -5.14 -11.15 11.74
CA ASP A 107 -3.88 -10.43 11.81
C ASP A 107 -4.15 -8.93 11.70
N ASP A 108 -3.16 -8.08 11.97
CA ASP A 108 -3.26 -6.66 11.67
C ASP A 108 -3.49 -6.46 10.16
N GLY A 109 -4.28 -5.44 9.80
CA GLY A 109 -4.53 -5.11 8.41
C GLY A 109 -4.50 -3.62 8.15
N LEU A 110 -4.17 -3.27 6.90
CA LEU A 110 -4.22 -1.89 6.40
C LEU A 110 -5.64 -1.57 5.89
N SER A 111 -6.14 -0.39 6.20
CA SER A 111 -7.40 0.09 5.60
C SER A 111 -7.20 0.47 4.12
N GLU A 112 -8.29 0.55 3.34
CA GLU A 112 -8.23 1.06 1.96
C GLU A 112 -7.69 2.50 1.91
N GLU A 113 -7.95 3.35 2.90
CA GLU A 113 -7.35 4.69 2.95
C GLU A 113 -5.84 4.65 3.15
N GLU A 114 -5.34 3.73 3.98
CA GLU A 114 -3.90 3.56 4.22
C GLU A 114 -3.20 3.00 2.99
N LEU A 115 -3.81 2.03 2.31
CA LEU A 115 -3.34 1.53 1.01
C LEU A 115 -3.33 2.62 -0.05
N ASP A 116 -4.33 3.51 -0.07
CA ASP A 116 -4.38 4.67 -0.96
C ASP A 116 -3.25 5.67 -0.64
N ILE A 117 -2.92 5.88 0.63
CA ILE A 117 -1.79 6.73 1.05
C ILE A 117 -0.47 6.12 0.61
N ILE A 118 -0.25 4.83 0.85
CA ILE A 118 0.95 4.09 0.42
C ILE A 118 1.10 4.17 -1.11
N SER A 119 -0.01 4.08 -1.85
CA SER A 119 -0.02 4.19 -3.31
C SER A 119 0.18 5.64 -3.81
N GLY A 120 0.20 6.63 -2.92
CA GLY A 120 0.37 8.04 -3.26
C GLY A 120 -0.83 8.66 -3.96
N VAL A 121 -2.05 8.30 -3.52
CA VAL A 121 -3.29 8.82 -4.09
C VAL A 121 -3.49 10.30 -3.77
N TYR A 122 -3.95 11.06 -4.77
CA TYR A 122 -4.56 12.37 -4.66
C TYR A 122 -6.00 12.30 -5.16
N ARG A 123 -6.91 12.99 -4.46
CA ARG A 123 -8.31 13.15 -4.86
C ARG A 123 -8.47 14.46 -5.62
N VAL A 124 -8.55 14.38 -6.94
CA VAL A 124 -8.58 15.54 -7.84
C VAL A 124 -10.02 15.87 -8.20
N TYR A 125 -10.48 17.09 -7.92
CA TYR A 125 -11.83 17.52 -8.29
C TYR A 125 -12.03 17.49 -9.82
N THR A 126 -13.19 17.01 -10.25
CA THR A 126 -13.62 17.00 -11.65
C THR A 126 -14.48 18.24 -11.96
N ASP A 127 -14.99 18.33 -13.19
CA ASP A 127 -15.95 19.39 -13.56
C ASP A 127 -17.35 19.19 -12.95
N GLN A 128 -17.61 18.05 -12.33
CA GLN A 128 -18.87 17.77 -11.65
C GLN A 128 -18.77 18.17 -10.17
N LEU A 129 -19.80 18.85 -9.67
CA LEU A 129 -19.90 19.29 -8.27
C LEU A 129 -19.67 18.14 -7.30
N ASN A 130 -18.73 18.33 -6.37
CA ASN A 130 -18.34 17.38 -5.32
C ASN A 130 -17.89 16.00 -5.81
N GLN A 131 -17.51 15.87 -7.08
CA GLN A 131 -16.91 14.63 -7.60
C GLN A 131 -15.38 14.76 -7.67
N THR A 132 -14.68 13.71 -7.26
CA THR A 132 -13.23 13.60 -7.43
C THR A 132 -12.86 12.36 -8.23
N ALA A 133 -11.75 12.45 -8.96
CA ALA A 133 -11.07 11.31 -9.56
C ALA A 133 -9.76 11.04 -8.82
N ASP A 134 -9.45 9.76 -8.65
CA ASP A 134 -8.20 9.35 -8.02
C ASP A 134 -7.07 9.29 -9.06
N VAL A 135 -5.96 9.94 -8.73
CA VAL A 135 -4.67 9.78 -9.41
C VAL A 135 -3.62 9.37 -8.39
N SER A 136 -2.65 8.55 -8.77
CA SER A 136 -1.67 8.01 -7.81
C SER A 136 -0.28 7.80 -8.39
N TRP A 137 0.75 8.00 -7.56
CA TRP A 137 2.16 7.79 -7.92
C TRP A 137 2.47 6.32 -8.25
N TRP A 138 1.81 5.41 -7.54
CA TRP A 138 1.90 3.96 -7.71
C TRP A 138 0.52 3.36 -7.94
N PRO A 139 0.41 2.17 -8.55
CA PRO A 139 -0.88 1.53 -8.71
C PRO A 139 -1.46 1.17 -7.34
N LYS A 140 -2.76 1.46 -7.13
CA LYS A 140 -3.50 1.01 -5.95
C LYS A 140 -3.36 -0.51 -5.78
N HIS A 141 -3.30 -0.99 -4.54
CA HIS A 141 -3.15 -2.41 -4.23
C HIS A 141 -4.17 -3.29 -5.00
N LYS A 142 -5.46 -2.94 -4.98
CA LYS A 142 -6.50 -3.65 -5.73
C LYS A 142 -6.28 -3.67 -7.24
N HIS A 143 -5.64 -2.64 -7.81
CA HIS A 143 -5.30 -2.62 -9.24
C HIS A 143 -4.08 -3.50 -9.53
N TRP A 144 -3.09 -3.52 -8.65
CA TRP A 144 -1.96 -4.44 -8.75
C TRP A 144 -2.45 -5.88 -8.73
N ILE A 145 -3.21 -6.28 -7.71
CA ILE A 145 -3.72 -7.65 -7.58
C ILE A 145 -4.60 -8.05 -8.78
N LYS A 146 -5.47 -7.16 -9.25
CA LYS A 146 -6.44 -7.48 -10.31
C LYS A 146 -5.86 -7.44 -11.71
N TYR A 147 -5.01 -6.46 -12.02
CA TYR A 147 -4.63 -6.10 -13.39
C TYR A 147 -3.16 -6.31 -13.72
N ALA A 148 -2.26 -6.37 -12.73
CA ALA A 148 -0.85 -6.64 -13.02
C ALA A 148 -0.69 -8.08 -13.51
N GLY A 149 -0.36 -8.25 -14.81
CA GLY A 149 -0.14 -9.57 -15.40
C GLY A 149 1.06 -10.31 -14.79
N GLN A 150 1.96 -9.56 -14.18
CA GLN A 150 3.16 -10.00 -13.48
C GLN A 150 2.94 -10.30 -11.99
N ASN A 151 1.71 -10.13 -11.47
CA ASN A 151 1.37 -10.53 -10.11
C ASN A 151 1.11 -12.04 -10.07
N VAL A 152 2.18 -12.81 -9.88
CA VAL A 152 2.18 -14.29 -9.85
C VAL A 152 2.41 -14.88 -8.45
N GLY A 153 2.19 -14.08 -7.41
CA GLY A 153 2.40 -14.48 -6.01
C GLY A 153 3.83 -14.27 -5.48
N ILE A 154 4.78 -13.92 -6.34
CA ILE A 154 6.16 -13.57 -5.95
C ILE A 154 6.60 -12.26 -6.60
N TRP A 155 7.51 -11.54 -5.93
CA TRP A 155 8.16 -10.37 -6.51
C TRP A 155 9.30 -10.81 -7.44
N THR A 156 9.07 -10.74 -8.75
CA THR A 156 10.04 -11.20 -9.76
C THR A 156 11.05 -10.11 -10.13
N GLN A 157 12.15 -10.49 -10.78
CA GLN A 157 13.11 -9.53 -11.35
C GLN A 157 12.46 -8.56 -12.34
N TRP A 158 11.40 -9.00 -13.06
CA TRP A 158 10.64 -8.12 -13.94
C TRP A 158 9.87 -7.06 -13.15
N ASN A 159 9.28 -7.43 -12.01
CA ASN A 159 8.60 -6.49 -11.12
C ASN A 159 9.58 -5.45 -10.59
N GLU A 160 10.78 -5.88 -10.18
CA GLU A 160 11.82 -4.98 -9.69
C GLU A 160 12.29 -4.01 -10.78
N LYS A 161 12.58 -4.51 -11.99
CA LYS A 161 12.95 -3.65 -13.11
C LYS A 161 11.88 -2.61 -13.40
N TRP A 162 10.62 -3.03 -13.50
CA TRP A 162 9.51 -2.11 -13.73
C TRP A 162 9.39 -1.06 -12.62
N PHE A 163 9.56 -1.46 -11.36
CA PHE A 163 9.49 -0.55 -10.21
C PHE A 163 10.60 0.49 -10.26
N CYS A 164 11.85 0.06 -10.45
CA CYS A 164 13.02 0.93 -10.53
C CYS A 164 12.94 1.90 -11.72
N ASP A 165 12.54 1.42 -12.91
CA ASP A 165 12.38 2.26 -14.10
C ASP A 165 11.31 3.35 -13.86
N HIS A 166 10.19 3.00 -13.19
CA HIS A 166 9.14 3.97 -12.85
C HIS A 166 9.57 4.95 -11.76
N LEU A 167 10.27 4.47 -10.71
CA LEU A 167 10.85 5.31 -9.66
C LEU A 167 11.82 6.35 -10.25
N GLN A 168 12.73 5.91 -11.12
CA GLN A 168 13.65 6.78 -11.81
C GLN A 168 12.91 7.86 -12.62
N SER A 169 11.86 7.47 -13.34
CA SER A 169 11.02 8.41 -14.09
C SER A 169 10.34 9.44 -13.19
N ILE A 170 9.96 9.07 -11.96
CA ILE A 170 9.44 10.03 -10.97
C ILE A 170 10.52 11.02 -10.55
N HIS A 171 11.73 10.55 -10.23
CA HIS A 171 12.85 11.41 -9.83
C HIS A 171 13.31 12.36 -10.94
N GLU A 172 13.26 11.91 -12.19
CA GLU A 172 13.54 12.74 -13.37
C GLU A 172 12.39 13.71 -13.73
N GLY A 173 11.24 13.61 -13.06
CA GLY A 173 10.06 14.44 -13.30
C GLY A 173 9.33 14.13 -14.61
N THR A 174 9.63 12.99 -15.25
CA THR A 174 9.00 12.55 -16.50
C THR A 174 7.73 11.74 -16.24
N ALA A 175 7.65 11.06 -15.10
CA ALA A 175 6.42 10.40 -14.65
C ALA A 175 5.51 11.35 -13.86
N ARG A 176 4.20 11.10 -13.99
CA ARG A 176 3.14 11.79 -13.23
C ARG A 176 2.21 10.75 -12.59
N PRO A 177 1.50 11.09 -11.51
CA PRO A 177 0.41 10.29 -10.98
C PRO A 177 -0.57 9.92 -12.09
N LYS A 178 -0.94 8.65 -12.12
CA LYS A 178 -1.78 8.07 -13.17
C LYS A 178 -3.19 7.84 -12.64
N THR A 179 -4.16 7.93 -13.54
CA THR A 179 -5.54 7.54 -13.23
C THR A 179 -5.66 6.02 -13.09
N SER A 180 -6.77 5.55 -12.52
CA SER A 180 -7.13 4.12 -12.51
C SER A 180 -7.11 3.47 -13.91
N HIS A 181 -7.55 4.22 -14.93
CA HIS A 181 -7.55 3.75 -16.31
C HIS A 181 -6.12 3.58 -16.86
N ASP A 182 -5.27 4.57 -16.62
CA ASP A 182 -3.88 4.56 -17.08
C ASP A 182 -3.09 3.45 -16.39
N TRP A 183 -3.32 3.22 -15.09
CA TRP A 183 -2.70 2.10 -14.38
C TRP A 183 -3.11 0.76 -14.97
N LYS A 184 -4.40 0.55 -15.26
CA LYS A 184 -4.87 -0.69 -15.89
C LYS A 184 -4.18 -0.93 -17.24
N LYS A 185 -3.91 0.13 -18.01
CA LYS A 185 -3.17 0.03 -19.28
C LYS A 185 -1.69 -0.27 -19.06
N ALA A 186 -1.05 0.41 -18.10
CA ALA A 186 0.37 0.29 -17.80
C ALA A 186 0.74 -1.06 -17.14
N LEU A 187 -0.17 -1.63 -16.36
CA LEU A 187 0.01 -2.92 -15.68
C LEU A 187 -0.32 -4.13 -16.55
N LYS A 188 -0.74 -3.91 -17.79
CA LYS A 188 -1.15 -4.98 -18.69
C LYS A 188 0.08 -5.82 -19.07
N GLY A 189 0.27 -6.91 -18.35
CA GLY A 189 1.32 -7.91 -18.60
C GLY A 189 0.82 -9.08 -19.46
N HIS A 190 1.53 -10.21 -19.36
CA HIS A 190 1.20 -11.46 -20.05
C HIS A 190 0.02 -12.17 -19.38
N ARG A 191 -0.96 -12.60 -20.18
CA ARG A 191 -2.18 -13.25 -19.67
C ARG A 191 -1.87 -14.61 -19.05
N GLU A 192 -0.89 -15.29 -19.61
CA GLU A 192 -0.40 -16.61 -19.25
C GLU A 192 0.12 -16.65 -17.81
N ALA A 193 0.89 -15.63 -17.41
CA ALA A 193 1.43 -15.50 -16.07
C ALA A 193 0.32 -15.40 -15.02
N LYS A 194 -0.71 -14.58 -15.28
CA LYS A 194 -1.90 -14.49 -14.43
C LYS A 194 -2.65 -15.83 -14.34
N THR A 195 -2.81 -16.52 -15.46
CA THR A 195 -3.49 -17.82 -15.50
C THR A 195 -2.75 -18.85 -14.64
N MET A 196 -1.42 -18.90 -14.71
CA MET A 196 -0.60 -19.76 -13.86
C MET A 196 -0.72 -19.38 -12.38
N GLY A 197 -0.64 -18.10 -12.03
CA GLY A 197 -0.80 -17.63 -10.64
C GLY A 197 -2.13 -18.06 -10.03
N ASN A 198 -3.23 -17.93 -10.77
CA ASN A 198 -4.55 -18.37 -10.32
C ASN A 198 -4.63 -19.90 -10.12
N MET A 199 -3.96 -20.69 -10.96
CA MET A 199 -3.91 -22.15 -10.81
C MET A 199 -3.15 -22.55 -9.54
N VAL A 200 -2.00 -21.90 -9.28
CA VAL A 200 -1.20 -22.15 -8.07
C VAL A 200 -1.98 -21.77 -6.81
N GLU A 201 -2.64 -20.61 -6.81
CA GLU A 201 -3.49 -20.17 -5.70
C GLU A 201 -4.61 -21.17 -5.42
N SER A 202 -5.32 -21.62 -6.46
CA SER A 202 -6.39 -22.61 -6.33
C SER A 202 -5.88 -23.93 -5.76
N ALA A 203 -4.78 -24.46 -6.31
CA ALA A 203 -4.20 -25.72 -5.83
C ALA A 203 -3.69 -25.61 -4.38
N SER A 204 -3.14 -24.45 -4.01
CA SER A 204 -2.68 -24.17 -2.64
C SER A 204 -3.85 -24.12 -1.66
N LYS A 205 -4.95 -23.46 -2.04
CA LYS A 205 -6.17 -23.43 -1.25
C LYS A 205 -6.74 -24.83 -1.03
N ASP A 206 -6.84 -25.63 -2.09
CA ASP A 206 -7.33 -27.01 -2.01
C ASP A 206 -6.47 -27.87 -1.08
N PHE A 207 -5.14 -27.69 -1.14
CA PHE A 207 -4.21 -28.38 -0.24
C PHE A 207 -4.44 -27.99 1.23
N ILE A 208 -4.51 -26.69 1.53
CA ILE A 208 -4.75 -26.19 2.90
C ILE A 208 -6.07 -26.73 3.43
N GLN A 209 -7.15 -26.63 2.64
CA GLN A 209 -8.48 -27.09 3.04
C GLN A 209 -8.56 -28.60 3.26
N LYS A 210 -7.74 -29.39 2.55
CA LYS A 210 -7.78 -30.85 2.65
C LYS A 210 -6.93 -31.41 3.78
N TYR A 211 -5.81 -30.77 4.09
CA TYR A 211 -4.78 -31.37 4.95
C TYR A 211 -4.42 -30.54 6.18
N LEU A 212 -4.72 -29.24 6.20
CA LEU A 212 -4.32 -28.34 7.28
C LEU A 212 -5.51 -27.78 8.09
N LEU A 213 -6.73 -27.88 7.55
CA LEU A 213 -8.00 -27.53 8.19
C LEU A 213 -8.89 -28.76 8.31
#